data_AF-A0A318HYH2-F1
#
_entry.id   AF-A0A318HYH2-F1
#
_cell.length_a   1.000
_cell.length_b   1.000
_cell.length_c   1.000
_cell.angle_alpha   90.00
_cell.angle_beta   90.00
_cell.angle_gamma   90.00
#
_symmetry.space_group_name_H-M   'P 1'
#
loop_
_entity.id
_entity.type
_entity.pdbx_description
1 polymer ?
#
loop_
_entity_poly.entity_id
_entity_poly.type
_entity_poly.pdbx_seq_one_letter_code
_entity_poly.pdbx_strand_id
1 'polypeptide(L)'
;MEIVLTCGDKINIPDGCKAEIKDGVITIEKKPKFKDGDIFFNNGIIGIYRNGGGDRIFYHCTLMDERLFLGENRPSYFGWDKDARLATVEEKQLLFDKLTEQGLRWNVEEKKVEKIRWRAEKGSFYYLFTTAFYVAKAEEDGKEVANHRYAAYNYFRTKEQAEKAAELVKATLKKCHEENINI
;
A
#
# COMPACT_ATOMS: atom_id res chain seq x y z
N MET A 1 -9.81 13.53 -38.43
CA MET A 1 -10.71 12.72 -39.28
C MET A 1 -12.10 12.88 -38.71
N GLU A 2 -13.08 13.19 -39.55
CA GLU A 2 -14.48 13.32 -39.16
C GLU A 2 -15.20 12.02 -39.55
N ILE A 3 -16.02 11.48 -38.66
CA ILE A 3 -16.81 10.26 -38.90
C ILE A 3 -18.28 10.65 -38.73
N VAL A 4 -19.07 10.48 -39.79
CA VAL A 4 -20.51 10.75 -39.79
C VAL A 4 -21.25 9.41 -39.71
N LEU A 5 -22.16 9.27 -38.74
CA LEU A 5 -22.94 8.04 -38.50
C LEU A 5 -24.41 8.25 -38.88
N THR A 6 -25.03 7.20 -39.41
CA THR A 6 -26.43 7.16 -39.83
C THR A 6 -27.21 6.03 -39.13
N CYS A 7 -28.54 6.05 -39.23
CA CYS A 7 -29.38 5.05 -38.60
C CYS A 7 -29.10 3.64 -39.16
N GLY A 8 -28.70 2.72 -38.28
CA GLY A 8 -28.34 1.35 -38.64
C GLY A 8 -26.84 1.08 -38.67
N ASP A 9 -25.99 2.12 -38.64
CA ASP A 9 -24.55 1.95 -38.56
C ASP A 9 -24.13 1.29 -37.23
N LYS A 10 -23.07 0.49 -37.31
CA LYS A 10 -22.48 -0.21 -36.15
C LYS A 10 -20.98 0.08 -36.11
N ILE A 11 -20.50 0.54 -34.96
CA ILE A 11 -19.06 0.70 -34.69
C ILE A 11 -18.62 -0.34 -33.67
N ASN A 12 -17.48 -0.98 -33.94
CA ASN A 12 -16.81 -1.83 -32.96
C ASN A 12 -16.06 -0.96 -31.97
N ILE A 13 -16.28 -1.20 -30.68
CA ILE A 13 -15.50 -0.57 -29.61
C ILE A 13 -14.15 -1.28 -29.54
N PRO A 14 -13.02 -0.56 -29.61
CA PRO A 14 -11.71 -1.18 -29.47
C PRO A 14 -11.56 -1.93 -28.15
N ASP A 15 -10.79 -3.02 -28.15
CA ASP A 15 -10.55 -3.80 -26.94
C ASP A 15 -10.01 -2.94 -25.79
N GLY A 16 -10.66 -3.03 -24.62
CA GLY A 16 -10.30 -2.24 -23.45
C GLY A 16 -10.84 -0.80 -23.45
N CYS A 17 -11.67 -0.41 -24.41
CA CYS A 17 -12.40 0.85 -24.39
C CYS A 17 -13.84 0.68 -23.86
N LYS A 18 -14.43 1.78 -23.37
CA LYS A 18 -15.85 1.93 -23.05
C LYS A 18 -16.44 2.96 -24.00
N ALA A 19 -17.65 2.70 -24.48
CA ALA A 19 -18.46 3.73 -25.12
C ALA A 19 -19.55 4.20 -24.16
N GLU A 20 -19.75 5.51 -24.06
CA GLU A 20 -20.92 6.10 -23.42
C GLU A 20 -21.64 7.04 -24.39
N ILE A 21 -22.96 7.19 -24.19
CA ILE A 21 -23.78 8.12 -24.95
C ILE A 21 -24.34 9.13 -23.96
N LYS A 22 -24.02 10.41 -24.14
CA LYS A 22 -24.52 11.49 -23.30
C LYS A 22 -24.73 12.74 -24.15
N ASP A 23 -25.91 13.34 -24.04
CA ASP A 23 -26.27 14.59 -24.75
C ASP A 23 -26.00 14.54 -26.27
N GLY A 24 -26.26 13.39 -26.90
CA GLY A 24 -26.05 13.19 -28.34
C GLY A 24 -24.58 12.97 -28.74
N VAL A 25 -23.65 12.89 -27.79
CA VAL A 25 -22.24 12.63 -28.01
C VAL A 25 -21.91 11.18 -27.64
N ILE A 26 -21.23 10.47 -28.54
CA ILE A 26 -20.66 9.14 -28.27
C ILE A 26 -19.18 9.34 -27.89
N THR A 27 -18.83 9.03 -26.65
CA THR A 27 -17.45 9.08 -26.17
C THR A 27 -16.89 7.67 -26.11
N ILE A 28 -15.79 7.40 -26.81
CA ILE A 28 -15.04 6.15 -26.69
C ILE A 28 -13.74 6.45 -25.94
N GLU A 29 -13.62 5.93 -24.73
CA GLU A 29 -12.46 6.14 -23.88
C GLU A 29 -11.80 4.82 -23.51
N LYS A 30 -10.48 4.84 -23.39
CA LYS A 30 -9.72 3.69 -22.90
C LYS A 30 -10.01 3.53 -21.42
N LYS A 31 -10.52 2.38 -20.99
CA LYS A 31 -10.67 2.12 -19.56
C LYS A 31 -9.28 2.14 -18.92
N PRO A 32 -9.09 2.83 -17.79
CA PRO A 32 -7.86 2.70 -17.05
C PRO A 32 -7.72 1.23 -16.64
N LYS A 33 -6.66 0.57 -17.12
CA LYS A 33 -6.21 -0.70 -16.54
C LYS A 33 -5.52 -0.34 -15.24
N PHE A 34 -6.19 -0.59 -14.12
CA PHE A 34 -5.59 -0.42 -12.81
C PHE A 34 -4.37 -1.33 -12.68
N LYS A 35 -3.28 -0.75 -12.20
CA LYS A 35 -2.14 -1.50 -11.70
C LYS A 35 -2.37 -1.75 -10.22
N ASP A 36 -1.83 -2.86 -9.75
CA ASP A 36 -1.80 -3.18 -8.33
C ASP A 36 -1.10 -2.06 -7.54
N GLY A 37 -1.81 -1.46 -6.58
CA GLY A 37 -1.39 -0.26 -5.85
C GLY A 37 -1.95 1.07 -6.37
N ASP A 38 -2.62 1.09 -7.53
CA ASP A 38 -3.30 2.31 -8.01
C ASP A 38 -4.42 2.72 -7.04
N ILE A 39 -4.63 4.02 -6.88
CA ILE A 39 -5.75 4.52 -6.08
C ILE A 39 -6.95 4.75 -6.99
N PHE A 40 -8.05 4.07 -6.69
CA PHE A 40 -9.30 4.17 -7.43
C PHE A 40 -10.36 4.93 -6.63
N PHE A 41 -11.33 5.48 -7.36
CA PHE A 41 -12.60 5.95 -6.83
C PHE A 41 -13.74 5.18 -7.49
N ASN A 42 -14.69 4.70 -6.70
CA ASN A 42 -15.92 4.05 -7.15
C ASN A 42 -17.11 4.45 -6.26
N ASN A 43 -18.00 5.29 -6.79
CA ASN A 43 -19.26 5.68 -6.15
C ASN A 43 -19.15 6.07 -4.66
N GLY A 44 -18.19 6.94 -4.33
CA GLY A 44 -17.96 7.41 -2.95
C GLY A 44 -16.92 6.61 -2.16
N ILE A 45 -16.43 5.51 -2.72
CA ILE A 45 -15.35 4.71 -2.12
C ILE A 45 -14.03 5.05 -2.77
N ILE A 46 -13.02 5.33 -1.94
CA ILE A 46 -11.64 5.52 -2.38
C ILE A 46 -10.85 4.30 -1.90
N GLY A 47 -10.01 3.70 -2.73
CA GLY A 47 -9.26 2.52 -2.31
C GLY A 47 -7.97 2.30 -3.06
N ILE A 48 -7.10 1.48 -2.48
CA ILE A 48 -5.87 1.00 -3.08
C ILE A 48 -6.18 -0.31 -3.80
N TYR A 49 -6.16 -0.27 -5.12
CA TYR A 49 -6.47 -1.40 -5.99
C TYR A 49 -5.54 -2.57 -5.69
N ARG A 50 -6.13 -3.75 -5.52
CA ARG A 50 -5.44 -5.03 -5.47
C ARG A 50 -5.81 -5.79 -6.73
N ASN A 51 -4.81 -6.31 -7.44
CA ASN A 51 -5.11 -7.18 -8.57
C ASN A 51 -5.55 -8.57 -8.06
N GLY A 52 -6.81 -8.94 -8.29
CA GLY A 52 -7.33 -10.28 -7.99
C GLY A 52 -7.78 -11.06 -9.23
N GLY A 53 -7.52 -10.53 -10.44
CA GLY A 53 -7.97 -11.11 -11.70
C GLY A 53 -9.44 -10.84 -12.03
N GLY A 54 -9.77 -10.93 -13.32
CA GLY A 54 -11.11 -10.65 -13.83
C GLY A 54 -11.41 -9.15 -13.93
N ASP A 55 -12.68 -8.80 -13.79
CA ASP A 55 -13.24 -7.45 -13.91
C ASP A 55 -13.78 -6.91 -12.56
N ARG A 56 -13.39 -7.55 -11.45
CA ARG A 56 -13.75 -7.15 -10.09
C ARG A 56 -12.63 -6.34 -9.46
N ILE A 57 -13.01 -5.30 -8.74
CA ILE A 57 -12.05 -4.50 -7.97
C ILE A 57 -11.79 -5.20 -6.66
N PHE A 58 -10.58 -5.71 -6.47
CA PHE A 58 -10.11 -6.04 -5.13
C PHE A 58 -9.34 -4.85 -4.57
N TYR A 59 -9.17 -4.83 -3.26
CA TYR A 59 -8.44 -3.75 -2.61
C TYR A 59 -7.52 -4.24 -1.50
N HIS A 60 -6.42 -3.51 -1.32
CA HIS A 60 -5.57 -3.60 -0.12
C HIS A 60 -6.16 -2.82 1.03
N CYS A 61 -6.81 -1.69 0.72
CA CYS A 61 -7.53 -0.87 1.68
C CYS A 61 -8.58 -0.01 0.97
N THR A 62 -9.71 0.24 1.61
CA THR A 62 -10.70 1.24 1.15
C THR A 62 -11.12 2.17 2.28
N LEU A 63 -11.45 3.40 1.91
CA LEU A 63 -12.15 4.39 2.71
C LEU A 63 -13.62 4.42 2.25
N MET A 64 -14.53 4.05 3.13
CA MET A 64 -15.98 4.06 2.91
C MET A 64 -16.66 4.59 4.18
N ASP A 65 -17.53 5.58 4.04
CA ASP A 65 -18.24 6.22 5.16
C ASP A 65 -17.30 6.62 6.31
N GLU A 66 -16.18 7.28 5.95
CA GLU A 66 -15.11 7.72 6.87
C GLU A 66 -14.36 6.60 7.63
N ARG A 67 -14.60 5.32 7.27
CA ARG A 67 -13.96 4.17 7.88
C ARG A 67 -13.00 3.48 6.92
N LEU A 68 -11.87 3.04 7.46
CA LEU A 68 -10.90 2.24 6.73
C LEU A 68 -11.24 0.75 6.85
N PHE A 69 -11.26 0.06 5.72
CA PHE A 69 -11.39 -1.39 5.62
C PHE A 69 -10.09 -1.94 5.04
N LEU A 70 -9.45 -2.86 5.75
CA LEU A 70 -8.20 -3.50 5.31
C LEU A 70 -8.52 -4.80 4.57
N GLY A 71 -7.89 -5.00 3.41
CA GLY A 71 -8.08 -6.16 2.53
C GLY A 71 -7.35 -7.43 2.99
N GLU A 72 -6.59 -7.34 4.08
CA GLU A 72 -5.98 -8.47 4.76
C GLU A 72 -7.06 -9.19 5.56
N ASN A 73 -7.61 -10.29 5.01
CA ASN A 73 -8.25 -11.44 5.70
C ASN A 73 -9.43 -12.07 4.94
N ARG A 74 -9.93 -11.49 3.84
CA ARG A 74 -11.04 -12.07 3.01
C ARG A 74 -10.90 -11.68 1.53
N PRO A 75 -11.61 -12.37 0.60
CA PRO A 75 -11.82 -11.85 -0.73
C PRO A 75 -12.70 -10.59 -0.64
N SER A 76 -12.07 -9.48 -0.30
CA SER A 76 -12.67 -8.16 -0.23
C SER A 76 -12.67 -7.59 -1.65
N TYR A 77 -13.78 -7.80 -2.37
CA TYR A 77 -14.02 -7.19 -3.67
C TYR A 77 -15.13 -6.15 -3.54
N PHE A 78 -15.04 -5.08 -4.33
CA PHE A 78 -16.02 -4.01 -4.34
C PHE A 78 -16.39 -3.63 -5.78
N GLY A 79 -17.54 -4.13 -6.25
CA GLY A 79 -18.04 -3.76 -7.58
C GLY A 79 -17.13 -4.21 -8.73
N TRP A 80 -17.23 -3.49 -9.84
CA TRP A 80 -16.59 -3.84 -11.10
C TRP A 80 -15.64 -2.73 -11.56
N ASP A 81 -14.53 -3.12 -12.18
CA ASP A 81 -13.49 -2.18 -12.67
C ASP A 81 -14.08 -1.14 -13.62
N LYS A 82 -15.14 -1.50 -14.36
CA LYS A 82 -15.83 -0.63 -15.33
C LYS A 82 -16.54 0.59 -14.71
N ASP A 83 -16.80 0.54 -13.41
CA ASP A 83 -17.53 1.55 -12.65
C ASP A 83 -16.56 2.42 -11.83
N ALA A 84 -15.26 2.10 -11.85
CA ALA A 84 -14.23 2.86 -11.17
C ALA A 84 -13.39 3.71 -12.13
N ARG A 85 -12.80 4.76 -11.57
CA ARG A 85 -11.76 5.58 -12.20
C ARG A 85 -10.56 5.71 -11.29
N LEU A 86 -9.46 6.25 -11.83
CA LEU A 86 -8.36 6.71 -10.97
C LEU A 86 -8.86 7.84 -10.05
N ALA A 87 -8.41 7.81 -8.80
CA ALA A 87 -8.72 8.84 -7.83
C ALA A 87 -8.07 10.18 -8.21
N THR A 88 -8.73 11.29 -7.89
CA THR A 88 -8.16 12.64 -8.02
C THR A 88 -7.06 12.87 -6.97
N VAL A 89 -6.37 14.01 -7.04
CA VAL A 89 -5.32 14.34 -6.06
C VAL A 89 -5.93 14.48 -4.65
N GLU A 90 -7.09 15.11 -4.55
CA GLU A 90 -7.81 15.36 -3.30
C GLU A 90 -8.30 14.05 -2.67
N GLU A 91 -8.83 13.13 -3.49
CA GLU A 91 -9.27 11.81 -3.02
C GLU A 91 -8.10 10.96 -2.52
N LYS A 92 -6.95 11.00 -3.22
CA LYS A 92 -5.72 10.33 -2.75
C LYS A 92 -5.27 10.89 -1.41
N GLN A 93 -5.24 12.21 -1.28
CA GLN A 93 -4.84 12.88 -0.06
C GLN A 93 -5.75 12.48 1.11
N LEU A 94 -7.07 12.48 0.90
CA LEU A 94 -8.05 12.07 1.90
C LEU A 94 -7.82 10.63 2.41
N LEU A 95 -7.53 9.68 1.51
CA LEU A 95 -7.21 8.31 1.90
C LEU A 95 -5.94 8.24 2.76
N PHE A 96 -4.88 8.95 2.36
CA PHE A 96 -3.60 8.93 3.09
C PHE A 96 -3.67 9.66 4.43
N ASP A 97 -4.45 10.75 4.52
CA ASP A 97 -4.71 11.44 5.78
C ASP A 97 -5.43 10.50 6.75
N LYS A 98 -6.47 9.79 6.29
CA LYS A 98 -7.19 8.81 7.12
C LYS A 98 -6.32 7.64 7.55
N LEU A 99 -5.43 7.14 6.70
CA LEU A 99 -4.43 6.14 7.09
C LEU A 99 -3.53 6.69 8.20
N THR A 100 -3.00 7.90 8.02
CA THR A 100 -2.09 8.55 8.97
C THR A 100 -2.76 8.82 10.31
N GLU A 101 -4.02 9.29 10.33
CA GLU A 101 -4.84 9.47 11.53
C GLU A 101 -4.96 8.19 12.35
N GLN A 102 -5.00 7.02 11.70
CA GLN A 102 -5.05 5.71 12.35
C GLN A 102 -3.66 5.10 12.64
N GLY A 103 -2.58 5.86 12.42
CA GLY A 103 -1.22 5.36 12.59
C GLY A 103 -0.85 4.28 11.58
N LEU A 104 -1.42 4.34 10.37
CA LEU A 104 -1.18 3.41 9.27
C LEU A 104 -0.54 4.14 8.09
N ARG A 105 0.16 3.38 7.23
CA ARG A 105 0.70 3.87 5.96
C ARG A 105 0.60 2.81 4.88
N TRP A 106 0.50 3.24 3.64
CA TRP A 106 0.68 2.36 2.48
C TRP A 106 2.17 2.14 2.23
N ASN A 107 2.62 0.89 2.29
CA ASN A 107 3.97 0.49 1.88
C ASN A 107 3.93 0.09 0.40
N VAL A 108 4.55 0.91 -0.45
CA VAL A 108 4.56 0.73 -1.91
C VAL A 108 5.38 -0.49 -2.32
N GLU A 109 6.49 -0.76 -1.62
CA GLU A 109 7.41 -1.87 -1.94
C GLU A 109 6.76 -3.23 -1.60
N GLU A 110 6.22 -3.31 -0.39
CA GLU A 110 5.59 -4.53 0.14
C GLU A 110 4.12 -4.68 -0.26
N LYS A 111 3.55 -3.64 -0.88
CA LYS A 111 2.14 -3.53 -1.28
C LYS A 111 1.17 -3.93 -0.18
N LYS A 112 1.35 -3.35 1.00
CA LYS A 112 0.50 -3.59 2.17
C LYS A 112 0.26 -2.32 2.97
N VAL A 113 -0.85 -2.28 3.69
CA VAL A 113 -1.08 -1.24 4.70
C VAL A 113 -0.45 -1.73 6.00
N GLU A 114 0.50 -0.96 6.53
CA GLU A 114 1.23 -1.31 7.75
C GLU A 114 1.15 -0.19 8.77
N LYS A 115 1.45 -0.52 10.04
CA LYS A 115 1.53 0.49 11.10
C LYS A 115 2.72 1.42 10.87
N ILE A 116 2.50 2.71 11.05
CA ILE A 116 3.57 3.69 11.15
C ILE A 116 4.41 3.32 12.38
N ARG A 117 5.66 2.91 12.13
CA ARG A 117 6.61 2.62 13.20
C ARG A 117 7.21 3.92 13.67
N TRP A 118 7.37 4.06 14.99
CA TRP A 118 8.07 5.18 15.58
C TRP A 118 9.47 5.32 14.96
N ARG A 119 9.82 6.53 14.55
CA ARG A 119 11.16 6.91 14.07
C ARG A 119 11.58 8.17 14.83
N ALA A 120 12.85 8.27 15.19
CA ALA A 120 13.35 9.48 15.83
C ALA A 120 13.32 10.64 14.84
N GLU A 121 13.16 11.87 15.34
CA GLU A 121 13.37 13.06 14.53
C GLU A 121 14.86 13.25 14.21
N LYS A 122 15.18 13.97 13.14
CA LYS A 122 16.58 14.25 12.80
C LYS A 122 17.28 14.97 13.95
N GLY A 123 18.46 14.50 14.36
CA GLY A 123 19.20 15.00 15.53
C GLY A 123 18.78 14.37 16.86
N SER A 124 17.67 13.62 16.88
CA SER A 124 17.29 12.81 18.04
C SER A 124 17.98 11.45 18.01
N PHE A 125 17.97 10.77 19.16
CA PHE A 125 18.60 9.47 19.30
C PHE A 125 17.61 8.32 19.27
N TYR A 126 18.06 7.19 18.75
CA TYR A 126 17.41 5.89 18.83
C TYR A 126 18.39 4.84 19.35
N TYR A 127 17.85 3.71 19.78
CA TYR A 127 18.61 2.55 20.22
C TYR A 127 18.58 1.45 19.16
N LEU A 128 19.64 0.67 19.08
CA LEU A 128 19.77 -0.51 18.23
C LEU A 128 20.60 -1.56 18.96
N PHE A 129 20.62 -2.80 18.48
CA PHE A 129 21.64 -3.76 18.88
C PHE A 129 22.63 -4.03 17.75
N THR A 130 23.89 -4.27 18.08
CA THR A 130 24.95 -4.55 17.10
C THR A 130 24.92 -6.01 16.66
N THR A 131 25.78 -6.39 15.71
CA THR A 131 25.96 -7.80 15.31
C THR A 131 26.42 -8.70 16.46
N ALA A 132 27.05 -8.13 17.49
CA ALA A 132 27.41 -8.82 18.73
C ALA A 132 26.30 -8.78 19.79
N PHE A 133 25.08 -8.32 19.44
CA PHE A 133 23.92 -8.15 20.31
C PHE A 133 24.11 -7.15 21.46
N TYR A 134 25.10 -6.26 21.37
CA TYR A 134 25.24 -5.15 22.32
C TYR A 134 24.32 -4.00 21.94
N VAL A 135 23.63 -3.42 22.92
CA VAL A 135 22.79 -2.25 22.69
C VAL A 135 23.65 -1.00 22.56
N ALA A 136 23.45 -0.28 21.47
CA ALA A 136 24.07 0.98 21.16
C ALA A 136 23.02 2.07 20.98
N LYS A 137 23.47 3.32 21.06
CA LYS A 137 22.67 4.52 20.81
C LYS A 137 23.25 5.21 19.57
N ALA A 138 22.39 5.65 18.67
CA ALA A 138 22.77 6.36 17.46
C ALA A 138 21.87 7.58 17.26
N GLU A 139 22.41 8.61 16.63
CA GLU A 139 21.64 9.77 16.19
C GLU A 139 20.94 9.46 14.86
N GLU A 140 19.69 9.90 14.69
CA GLU A 140 19.03 9.95 13.40
C GLU A 140 19.60 11.13 12.60
N ASP A 141 20.56 10.83 11.74
CA ASP A 141 21.20 11.85 10.89
C ASP A 141 20.56 11.93 9.49
N GLY A 142 19.52 11.13 9.22
CA GLY A 142 18.87 11.02 7.92
C GLY A 142 19.70 10.30 6.86
N LYS A 143 20.83 9.67 7.23
CA LYS A 143 21.68 8.95 6.30
C LYS A 143 21.19 7.53 6.06
N GLU A 144 21.70 6.92 4.99
CA GLU A 144 21.37 5.57 4.54
C GLU A 144 21.50 4.51 5.65
N VAL A 145 22.49 4.64 6.53
CA VAL A 145 22.68 3.71 7.66
C VAL A 145 21.48 3.72 8.63
N ALA A 146 20.91 4.89 8.93
CA ALA A 146 19.71 4.99 9.76
C ALA A 146 18.49 4.39 9.04
N ASN A 147 18.37 4.63 7.72
CA ASN A 147 17.33 4.02 6.89
C ASN A 147 17.42 2.49 6.89
N HIS A 148 18.61 1.91 6.73
CA HIS A 148 18.82 0.46 6.77
C HIS A 148 18.46 -0.14 8.12
N ARG A 149 18.84 0.51 9.23
CA ARG A 149 18.48 0.07 10.58
C ARG A 149 16.97 0.11 10.80
N TYR A 150 16.31 1.18 10.37
CA TYR A 150 14.85 1.31 10.43
C TYR A 150 14.16 0.24 9.57
N ALA A 151 14.60 0.03 8.33
CA ALA A 151 14.08 -1.00 7.44
C ALA A 151 14.26 -2.42 8.00
N ALA A 152 15.42 -2.70 8.62
CA ALA A 152 15.74 -3.97 9.26
C ALA A 152 15.06 -4.20 10.62
N TYR A 153 14.17 -3.31 11.06
CA TYR A 153 13.50 -3.35 12.37
C TYR A 153 14.47 -3.28 13.57
N ASN A 154 15.73 -2.89 13.36
CA ASN A 154 16.73 -2.70 14.40
C ASN A 154 16.83 -1.21 14.77
N TYR A 155 15.71 -0.65 15.20
CA TYR A 155 15.54 0.78 15.48
C TYR A 155 14.47 0.95 16.56
N PHE A 156 14.89 1.33 17.77
CA PHE A 156 14.07 1.30 18.97
C PHE A 156 14.01 2.65 19.67
N ARG A 157 12.87 2.95 20.30
CA ARG A 157 12.66 4.19 21.05
C ARG A 157 13.38 4.17 22.39
N THR A 158 13.48 3.00 23.02
CA THR A 158 14.10 2.85 24.33
C THR A 158 15.20 1.78 24.32
N LYS A 159 16.16 1.92 25.24
CA LYS A 159 17.22 0.94 25.45
C LYS A 159 16.66 -0.45 25.77
N GLU A 160 15.66 -0.50 26.66
CA GLU A 160 15.01 -1.73 27.09
C GLU A 160 14.36 -2.50 25.93
N GLN A 161 13.75 -1.78 24.97
CA GLN A 161 13.21 -2.40 23.76
C GLN A 161 14.31 -3.07 22.93
N ALA A 162 15.46 -2.39 22.78
CA ALA A 162 16.61 -2.93 22.06
C ALA A 162 17.24 -4.13 22.79
N GLU A 163 17.32 -4.09 24.13
CA GLU A 163 17.83 -5.20 24.96
C GLU A 163 16.96 -6.45 24.80
N LYS A 164 15.63 -6.30 24.97
CA LYS A 164 14.67 -7.41 24.78
C LYS A 164 14.72 -7.98 23.36
N ALA A 165 14.79 -7.13 22.34
CA ALA A 165 14.89 -7.59 20.96
C ALA A 165 16.20 -8.34 20.70
N ALA A 166 17.33 -7.86 21.22
CA ALA A 166 18.62 -8.51 21.10
C ALA A 166 18.63 -9.91 21.75
N GLU A 167 18.03 -10.05 22.93
CA GLU A 167 17.88 -11.33 23.62
C GLU A 167 17.03 -12.32 22.80
N LEU A 168 15.90 -11.87 22.27
CA LEU A 168 15.01 -12.70 21.45
C LEU A 168 15.71 -13.18 20.18
N VAL A 169 16.34 -12.28 19.43
CA VAL A 169 17.05 -12.65 18.19
C VAL A 169 18.21 -13.60 18.48
N LYS A 170 18.98 -13.34 19.54
CA LYS A 170 20.07 -14.22 19.98
C LYS A 170 19.57 -15.62 20.35
N ALA A 171 18.45 -15.71 21.06
CA ALA A 171 17.82 -16.98 21.42
C ALA A 171 17.31 -17.72 20.18
N THR A 172 16.68 -17.03 19.23
CA THR A 172 16.23 -17.62 17.96
C THR A 172 17.40 -18.18 17.14
N LEU A 173 18.50 -17.44 17.01
CA LEU A 173 19.69 -17.91 16.28
C LEU A 173 20.33 -19.12 16.97
N LYS A 174 20.41 -19.12 18.30
CA LYS A 174 20.88 -20.28 19.08
C LYS A 174 20.02 -21.51 18.78
N LYS A 175 18.70 -21.36 18.83
CA LYS A 175 17.74 -22.42 18.51
C LYS A 175 17.93 -22.93 17.07
N CYS A 176 18.09 -22.04 16.09
CA CYS A 176 18.35 -22.42 14.71
C CYS A 176 19.63 -23.25 14.54
N HIS A 177 20.66 -23.05 15.36
CA HIS A 177 21.86 -23.89 15.30
C HIS A 177 21.67 -25.20 16.06
N GLU A 178 21.05 -25.20 17.24
CA GLU A 178 20.80 -26.41 18.02
C GLU A 178 19.86 -27.40 17.31
N GLU A 179 18.83 -26.91 16.62
CA GLU A 179 17.86 -27.74 15.88
C GLU A 179 18.38 -28.21 14.51
N ASN A 180 19.40 -27.56 13.96
CA ASN A 180 20.04 -27.94 12.68
C ASN A 180 21.35 -28.72 12.85
N ILE A 181 21.73 -29.14 14.08
CA ILE A 181 22.87 -30.04 14.34
C ILE A 181 22.41 -31.51 14.21
N ASN A 182 21.82 -31.85 13.06
CA ASN A 182 21.65 -33.24 12.60
C ASN A 182 22.07 -33.32 11.13
N ILE A 183 23.30 -32.89 10.84
CA ILE A 183 23.98 -33.17 9.57
C ILE A 183 25.15 -34.09 9.86
#